data_AF-A0A0F9IL48-F1
#
_entry.id   AF-A0A0F9IL48-F1
#
_cell.length_a   1.000
_cell.length_b   1.000
_cell.length_c   1.000
_cell.angle_alpha   90.00
_cell.angle_beta   90.00
_cell.angle_gamma   90.00
#
_symmetry.space_group_name_H-M   'P 1'
#
loop_
_entity.id
_entity.type
_entity.pdbx_description
1 polymer ?
#
loop_
_entity_poly.entity_id
_entity_poly.type
_entity_poly.pdbx_seq_one_letter_code
_entity_poly.pdbx_strand_id
1 'polypeptide(L)'
;MSNEQDTAIVQRDPASLAPSFVVGGEVIAHRIQELKEFVSQYMVEGEDYGTIPGTPKPTLFKAGAEKLCDVYGFQRLCEVTHRVEDWENGLFHYEVRAELVSMRSGLIVAQGLGSANSKEAKHRWREEKPACRDCGCELRRSQQEWYCWRKKGGCGATYGLQEITAGGRVENDDPYTLVN
;
A
#
# COMPACT_ATOMS: atom_id res chain seq x y z
N MET A 1 -16.82 -8.99 44.99
CA MET A 1 -16.35 -7.65 45.41
C MET A 1 -15.76 -7.00 44.18
N SER A 2 -16.61 -6.25 43.48
CA SER A 2 -16.32 -5.56 42.21
C SER A 2 -15.37 -4.39 42.47
N ASN A 3 -14.25 -4.38 41.77
CA ASN A 3 -13.26 -3.32 41.84
C ASN A 3 -13.61 -2.29 40.75
N GLU A 4 -14.43 -1.30 41.09
CA GLU A 4 -14.61 -0.11 40.25
C GLU A 4 -13.34 0.73 40.35
N GLN A 5 -12.47 0.59 39.35
CA GLN A 5 -11.35 1.51 39.17
C GLN A 5 -11.88 2.82 38.61
N ASP A 6 -12.11 3.74 39.52
CA ASP A 6 -12.50 5.13 39.28
C ASP A 6 -11.39 5.81 38.45
N THR A 7 -11.65 6.00 37.15
CA THR A 7 -10.70 6.68 36.25
C THR A 7 -10.82 8.17 36.49
N ALA A 8 -9.95 8.70 37.35
CA ALA A 8 -9.93 10.11 37.72
C ALA A 8 -9.94 11.03 36.47
N ILE A 9 -10.99 11.83 36.34
CA ILE A 9 -11.14 12.83 35.30
C ILE A 9 -10.17 13.98 35.64
N VAL A 10 -9.11 14.12 34.85
CA VAL A 10 -8.21 15.28 34.95
C VAL A 10 -9.02 16.54 34.63
N GLN A 11 -9.18 17.44 35.60
CA GLN A 11 -9.81 18.75 35.36
C GLN A 11 -8.94 19.55 34.39
N ARG A 12 -9.53 19.96 33.26
CA ARG A 12 -8.86 20.72 32.20
C ARG A 12 -9.29 22.18 32.25
N ASP A 13 -8.32 23.08 32.12
CA ASP A 13 -8.60 24.46 31.75
C ASP A 13 -8.84 24.52 30.23
N PRO A 14 -10.08 24.78 29.77
CA PRO A 14 -10.40 24.87 28.34
C PRO A 14 -9.69 26.02 27.62
N ALA A 15 -9.11 27.00 28.34
CA ALA A 15 -8.37 28.11 27.75
C ALA A 15 -6.86 27.82 27.55
N SER A 16 -6.35 26.70 28.06
CA SER A 16 -4.95 26.35 27.94
C SER A 16 -4.60 25.94 26.51
N LEU A 17 -3.71 26.70 25.87
CA LEU A 17 -3.13 26.38 24.55
C LEU A 17 -1.98 25.36 24.64
N ALA A 18 -1.57 24.97 25.85
CA ALA A 18 -0.50 24.00 26.04
C ALA A 18 -0.99 22.59 25.65
N PRO A 19 -0.26 21.85 24.79
CA PRO A 19 -0.63 20.50 24.43
C PRO A 19 -0.60 19.61 25.67
N SER A 20 -1.69 18.90 25.90
CA SER A 20 -1.84 17.97 27.02
C SER A 20 -2.45 16.66 26.55
N PHE A 21 -2.13 15.57 27.24
CA PHE A 21 -2.72 14.27 26.91
C PHE A 21 -4.22 14.26 27.23
N VAL A 22 -5.01 13.80 26.26
CA VAL A 22 -6.48 13.69 26.38
C VAL A 22 -6.89 12.54 27.32
N VAL A 23 -5.97 11.65 27.65
CA VAL A 23 -6.15 10.53 28.60
C VAL A 23 -4.87 10.32 29.42
N GLY A 24 -4.99 9.74 30.62
CA GLY A 24 -3.84 9.42 31.47
C GLY A 24 -2.96 8.30 30.89
N GLY A 25 -1.69 8.25 31.30
CA GLY A 25 -0.69 7.31 30.79
C GLY A 25 -1.05 5.83 30.98
N GLU A 26 -1.70 5.49 32.09
CA GLU A 26 -2.17 4.11 32.37
C GLU A 26 -3.22 3.64 31.34
N VAL A 27 -4.17 4.52 30.99
CA VAL A 27 -5.19 4.24 29.96
C VAL A 27 -4.55 4.06 28.59
N ILE A 28 -3.53 4.85 28.27
CA ILE A 28 -2.77 4.72 27.01
C ILE A 28 -2.07 3.36 26.95
N ALA A 29 -1.36 2.99 28.03
CA ALA A 29 -0.64 1.73 28.11
C ALA A 29 -1.59 0.53 27.95
N HIS A 30 -2.74 0.57 28.62
CA HIS A 30 -3.78 -0.45 28.50
C HIS A 30 -4.27 -0.62 27.06
N ARG A 31 -4.65 0.48 26.39
CA ARG A 31 -5.15 0.43 25.00
C ARG A 31 -4.11 -0.10 24.01
N ILE A 32 -2.84 0.26 24.19
CA ILE A 32 -1.75 -0.25 23.37
C ILE A 32 -1.56 -1.75 23.61
N GLN A 33 -1.68 -2.20 24.86
CA GLN A 33 -1.56 -3.61 25.21
C GLN A 33 -2.71 -4.44 24.62
N GLU A 34 -3.95 -3.97 24.73
CA GLU A 34 -5.13 -4.59 24.09
C GLU A 34 -4.94 -4.73 22.58
N LEU A 35 -4.44 -3.68 21.91
CA LEU A 35 -4.16 -3.73 20.47
C LEU A 35 -3.07 -4.76 20.14
N LYS A 36 -1.98 -4.81 20.91
CA LYS A 36 -0.91 -5.78 20.70
C LYS A 36 -1.41 -7.21 20.86
N GLU A 37 -2.21 -7.46 21.89
CA GLU A 37 -2.82 -8.77 22.14
C GLU A 37 -3.74 -9.16 21.00
N PHE A 38 -4.59 -8.22 20.56
CA PHE A 38 -5.47 -8.44 19.42
C PHE A 38 -4.70 -8.83 18.16
N VAL A 39 -3.65 -8.08 17.81
CA VAL A 39 -2.79 -8.37 16.65
C VAL A 39 -2.17 -9.77 16.80
N SER A 40 -1.67 -10.11 17.98
CA SER A 40 -1.00 -11.40 18.21
C SER A 40 -1.95 -12.61 18.18
N GLN A 41 -3.22 -12.44 18.56
CA GLN A 41 -4.19 -13.53 18.71
C GLN A 41 -5.10 -13.71 17.51
N TYR A 42 -5.45 -12.63 16.81
CA TYR A 42 -6.51 -12.61 15.80
C TYR A 42 -6.05 -12.17 14.41
N MET A 43 -4.81 -11.70 14.26
CA MET A 43 -4.24 -11.35 12.96
C MET A 43 -3.18 -12.35 12.52
N VAL A 44 -3.21 -12.65 11.22
CA VAL A 44 -2.35 -13.63 10.55
C VAL A 44 -1.29 -12.89 9.73
N GLU A 45 -0.02 -13.18 9.99
CA GLU A 45 1.08 -12.67 9.17
C GLU A 45 1.01 -13.24 7.75
N GLY A 46 1.17 -12.39 6.74
CA GLY A 46 1.01 -12.71 5.32
C GLY A 46 -0.41 -12.48 4.78
N GLU A 47 -1.42 -12.37 5.64
CA GLU A 47 -2.81 -12.10 5.25
C GLU A 47 -3.29 -10.73 5.75
N ASP A 48 -3.18 -10.50 7.06
CA ASP A 48 -3.65 -9.28 7.71
C ASP A 48 -2.57 -8.21 7.81
N TYR A 49 -1.32 -8.63 7.96
CA TYR A 49 -0.15 -7.76 8.00
C TYR A 49 1.08 -8.50 7.52
N GLY A 50 2.14 -7.79 7.16
CA GLY A 50 3.41 -8.41 6.79
C GLY A 50 4.41 -7.41 6.24
N THR A 51 5.59 -7.88 5.86
CA THR A 51 6.63 -7.03 5.30
C THR A 51 6.58 -7.08 3.78
N ILE A 52 6.26 -5.95 3.15
CA ILE A 52 6.32 -5.81 1.69
C ILE A 52 7.80 -5.70 1.29
N PRO A 53 8.30 -6.43 0.28
CA PRO A 53 9.68 -6.29 -0.18
C PRO A 53 10.05 -4.83 -0.43
N GLY A 54 11.15 -4.38 0.18
CA GLY A 54 11.61 -2.99 0.10
C GLY A 54 11.05 -2.06 1.18
N THR A 55 10.18 -2.53 2.07
CA THR A 55 9.74 -1.77 3.26
C THR A 55 10.55 -2.16 4.51
N PRO A 56 10.97 -1.21 5.34
CA PRO A 56 11.77 -1.50 6.54
C PRO A 56 10.93 -2.00 7.72
N LYS A 57 9.61 -1.89 7.66
CA LYS A 57 8.69 -2.21 8.76
C LYS A 57 7.49 -3.01 8.23
N PRO A 58 6.90 -3.86 9.08
CA PRO A 58 5.64 -4.50 8.76
C PRO A 58 4.57 -3.46 8.40
N THR A 59 3.75 -3.80 7.42
CA THR A 59 2.67 -2.99 6.90
C THR A 59 1.35 -3.70 7.18
N LEU A 60 0.33 -2.92 7.55
CA LEU A 60 -1.03 -3.40 7.69
C LEU A 60 -1.65 -3.62 6.30
N PHE A 61 -2.14 -4.82 6.04
CA PHE A 61 -2.83 -5.13 4.78
C PHE A 61 -4.31 -4.83 4.88
N LYS A 62 -5.00 -4.87 3.74
CA LYS A 62 -6.43 -4.59 3.68
C LYS A 62 -7.20 -5.46 4.67
N ALA A 63 -7.07 -6.79 4.60
CA ALA A 63 -7.77 -7.72 5.48
C ALA A 63 -7.62 -7.36 6.97
N GLY A 64 -6.41 -7.02 7.41
CA GLY A 64 -6.15 -6.59 8.78
C GLY A 64 -6.80 -5.25 9.13
N ALA A 65 -6.78 -4.28 8.22
CA ALA A 65 -7.47 -3.00 8.40
C ALA A 65 -9.00 -3.18 8.50
N GLU A 66 -9.58 -4.11 7.74
CA GLU A 66 -11.01 -4.43 7.82
C GLU A 66 -11.37 -5.05 9.17
N LYS A 67 -10.58 -6.04 9.65
CA LYS A 67 -10.75 -6.63 10.99
C LYS A 67 -10.68 -5.58 12.10
N LEU A 68 -9.72 -4.66 12.03
CA LEU A 68 -9.62 -3.58 13.01
C LEU A 68 -10.83 -2.66 12.96
N CYS A 69 -11.36 -2.34 11.78
CA CYS A 69 -12.58 -1.56 11.66
C CYS A 69 -13.78 -2.27 12.30
N ASP A 70 -13.92 -3.58 12.08
CA ASP A 70 -15.01 -4.35 12.66
C ASP A 70 -14.93 -4.37 14.20
N VAL A 71 -13.75 -4.64 14.75
CA VAL A 71 -13.52 -4.71 16.21
C VAL A 71 -13.74 -3.35 16.88
N TYR A 72 -13.27 -2.26 16.27
CA TYR A 72 -13.47 -0.94 16.83
C TYR A 72 -14.85 -0.35 16.52
N GLY A 73 -15.65 -0.97 15.66
CA GLY A 73 -16.96 -0.47 15.24
C GLY A 73 -16.84 0.79 14.37
N PHE A 74 -15.96 0.74 13.37
CA PHE A 74 -15.76 1.79 12.38
C PHE A 74 -16.38 1.41 11.05
N GLN A 75 -17.24 2.28 10.54
CA GLN A 75 -17.67 2.23 9.15
C GLN A 75 -16.61 2.95 8.29
N ARG A 76 -16.14 2.26 7.25
CA ARG A 76 -15.21 2.82 6.26
C ARG A 76 -16.01 3.38 5.09
N LEU A 77 -15.82 4.66 4.79
CA LEU A 77 -16.39 5.31 3.61
C LEU A 77 -15.26 5.74 2.69
N CYS A 78 -15.39 5.48 1.40
CA CYS A 78 -14.43 5.93 0.40
C CYS A 78 -15.17 6.74 -0.67
N GLU A 79 -14.67 7.94 -0.94
CA GLU A 79 -15.21 8.86 -1.93
C GLU A 79 -14.11 9.25 -2.91
N VAL A 80 -14.40 9.23 -4.21
CA VAL A 80 -13.51 9.82 -5.22
C VAL A 80 -13.71 11.34 -5.18
N THR A 81 -12.76 12.07 -4.61
CA THR A 81 -12.82 13.53 -4.47
C THR A 81 -12.36 14.27 -5.71
N HIS A 82 -11.48 13.65 -6.51
CA HIS A 82 -10.99 14.23 -7.75
C HIS A 82 -10.77 13.15 -8.80
N ARG A 83 -11.20 13.43 -10.03
CA ARG A 83 -11.13 12.50 -11.18
C ARG A 83 -10.73 13.26 -12.42
N VAL A 84 -9.65 12.82 -13.07
CA VAL A 84 -9.21 13.28 -14.38
C VAL A 84 -9.08 12.07 -15.28
N GLU A 85 -9.79 12.07 -16.40
CA GLU A 85 -9.75 11.01 -17.41
C GLU A 85 -9.57 11.64 -18.78
N ASP A 86 -8.33 11.75 -19.20
CA ASP A 86 -7.94 12.22 -20.52
C ASP A 86 -7.59 11.00 -21.38
N TRP A 87 -8.58 10.56 -22.14
CA TRP A 87 -8.47 9.42 -23.04
C TRP A 87 -7.59 9.72 -24.24
N GLU A 88 -7.43 10.98 -24.64
CA GLU A 88 -6.58 11.36 -25.77
C GLU A 88 -5.09 11.30 -25.39
N ASN A 89 -4.74 11.80 -24.20
CA ASN A 89 -3.36 11.87 -23.72
C ASN A 89 -2.98 10.75 -22.73
N GLY A 90 -3.87 9.78 -22.52
CA GLY A 90 -3.66 8.62 -21.64
C GLY A 90 -3.41 8.99 -20.17
N LEU A 91 -3.97 10.10 -19.69
CA LEU A 91 -3.82 10.53 -18.30
C LEU A 91 -5.08 10.19 -17.51
N PHE A 92 -4.91 9.29 -16.54
CA PHE A 92 -5.94 8.94 -15.57
C PHE A 92 -5.39 9.28 -14.18
N HIS A 93 -6.10 10.13 -13.44
CA HIS A 93 -5.74 10.50 -12.08
C HIS A 93 -6.97 10.44 -11.19
N TYR A 94 -6.85 9.75 -10.07
CA TYR A 94 -7.88 9.68 -9.05
C TYR A 94 -7.31 10.10 -7.70
N GLU A 95 -8.06 10.95 -7.00
CA GLU A 95 -7.91 11.19 -5.58
C GLU A 95 -9.10 10.57 -4.86
N VAL A 96 -8.82 9.80 -3.82
CA VAL A 96 -9.79 9.12 -2.99
C VAL A 96 -9.61 9.56 -1.54
N ARG A 97 -10.70 9.98 -0.93
CA ARG A 97 -10.82 10.25 0.50
C ARG A 97 -11.41 9.02 1.17
N ALA A 98 -10.68 8.47 2.13
CA ALA A 98 -11.17 7.44 3.03
C ALA A 98 -11.51 8.07 4.39
N GLU A 99 -12.68 7.77 4.91
CA GLU A 99 -13.15 8.20 6.21
C GLU A 99 -13.47 7.00 7.09
N LEU A 100 -13.09 7.11 8.36
CA LEU A 100 -13.56 6.22 9.41
C LEU A 100 -14.64 6.94 10.19
N VAL A 101 -15.86 6.41 10.16
CA VAL A 101 -16.99 6.90 10.93
C VAL A 101 -17.23 5.95 12.10
N SER A 102 -17.31 6.48 13.32
CA SER A 102 -17.68 5.65 14.47
C SER A 102 -19.14 5.24 14.36
N MET A 103 -19.42 3.95 14.31
CA MET A 103 -20.79 3.44 14.30
C MET A 103 -21.54 3.75 15.61
N ARG A 104 -20.81 4.06 16.69
CA ARG A 104 -21.40 4.44 17.99
C ARG A 104 -21.93 5.87 18.01
N SER A 105 -21.25 6.80 17.34
CA SER A 105 -21.57 8.23 17.43
C SER A 105 -22.00 8.85 16.10
N GLY A 106 -21.78 8.18 14.98
CA GLY A 106 -21.94 8.75 13.64
C GLY A 106 -20.90 9.80 13.27
N LEU A 107 -19.90 10.05 14.12
CA LEU A 107 -18.87 11.07 13.87
C LEU A 107 -17.67 10.49 13.12
N ILE A 108 -17.06 11.32 12.28
CA ILE A 108 -15.79 11.02 11.62
C ILE A 108 -14.69 11.01 12.69
N VAL A 109 -13.97 9.89 12.82
CA VAL A 109 -12.86 9.72 13.76
C VAL A 109 -11.50 9.87 13.09
N ALA A 110 -11.41 9.59 11.80
CA ALA A 110 -10.18 9.72 11.02
C ALA A 110 -10.51 9.90 9.53
N GLN A 111 -9.60 10.54 8.81
CA GLN A 111 -9.68 10.72 7.38
C GLN A 111 -8.28 10.56 6.78
N GLY A 112 -8.21 9.98 5.58
CA GLY A 112 -7.00 9.87 4.78
C GLY A 112 -7.28 10.19 3.32
N LEU A 113 -6.31 10.80 2.66
CA LEU A 113 -6.34 11.05 1.22
C LEU A 113 -5.29 10.16 0.54
N GLY A 114 -5.68 9.51 -0.54
CA GLY A 114 -4.78 8.77 -1.42
C GLY A 114 -5.00 9.18 -2.86
N SER A 115 -3.93 9.35 -3.62
CA SER A 115 -4.01 9.67 -5.04
C SER A 115 -3.10 8.76 -5.85
N ALA A 116 -3.52 8.41 -7.06
CA ALA A 116 -2.70 7.69 -8.01
C ALA A 116 -2.94 8.21 -9.43
N ASN A 117 -1.92 8.13 -10.30
CA ASN A 117 -2.08 8.44 -11.72
C ASN A 117 -1.32 7.52 -12.68
N SER A 118 -1.85 7.38 -13.89
CA SER A 118 -1.30 6.53 -14.95
C SER A 118 0.11 6.94 -15.41
N LYS A 119 0.51 8.19 -15.18
CA LYS A 119 1.83 8.72 -15.56
C LYS A 119 2.91 8.51 -14.48
N GLU A 120 2.57 7.90 -13.34
CA GLU A 120 3.58 7.52 -12.34
C GLU A 120 4.61 6.53 -12.90
N ALA A 121 5.84 6.63 -12.41
CA ALA A 121 6.97 5.81 -12.82
C ALA A 121 6.68 4.29 -12.88
N LYS A 122 5.87 3.79 -11.94
CA LYS A 122 5.51 2.37 -11.79
C LYS A 122 4.40 1.89 -12.73
N HIS A 123 3.61 2.80 -13.28
CA HIS A 123 2.47 2.52 -14.16
C HIS A 123 2.78 2.84 -15.62
N ARG A 124 3.48 3.96 -15.83
CA ARG A 124 3.82 4.48 -17.16
C ARG A 124 4.86 3.65 -17.88
N TRP A 125 5.75 2.99 -17.16
CA TRP A 125 6.93 2.39 -17.75
C TRP A 125 6.99 0.89 -17.49
N ARG A 126 7.30 0.13 -18.55
CA ARG A 126 7.64 -1.29 -18.47
C ARG A 126 9.08 -1.51 -18.89
N GLU A 127 9.67 -2.60 -18.41
CA GLU A 127 10.94 -3.07 -18.92
C GLU A 127 10.71 -3.93 -20.16
N GLU A 128 11.14 -3.43 -21.31
CA GLU A 128 11.22 -4.22 -22.53
C GLU A 128 12.53 -5.00 -22.53
N LYS A 129 12.42 -6.33 -22.64
CA LYS A 129 13.58 -7.20 -22.72
C LYS A 129 14.04 -7.32 -24.17
N PRO A 130 15.35 -7.29 -24.43
CA PRO A 130 15.86 -7.48 -25.77
C PRO A 130 15.49 -8.84 -26.34
N ALA A 131 15.27 -8.91 -27.65
CA ALA A 131 15.02 -10.14 -28.38
C ALA A 131 16.33 -10.82 -28.83
N CYS A 132 16.31 -12.15 -28.86
CA CYS A 132 17.39 -12.99 -29.38
C CYS A 132 17.54 -12.79 -30.89
N ARG A 133 18.77 -12.61 -31.38
CA ARG A 133 19.03 -12.40 -32.82
C ARG A 133 18.79 -13.66 -33.65
N ASP A 134 18.94 -14.84 -33.04
CA ASP A 134 18.86 -16.11 -33.75
C ASP A 134 17.43 -16.67 -33.83
N CYS A 135 16.60 -16.38 -32.82
CA CYS A 135 15.25 -16.97 -32.72
C CYS A 135 14.15 -16.00 -32.30
N GLY A 136 14.45 -14.73 -32.04
CA GLY A 136 13.47 -13.70 -31.67
C GLY A 136 12.92 -13.79 -30.24
N CYS A 137 13.26 -14.83 -29.47
CA CYS A 137 12.76 -14.99 -28.09
C CYS A 137 13.37 -13.96 -27.13
N GLU A 138 12.64 -13.60 -26.07
CA GLU A 138 13.14 -12.68 -25.03
C GLU A 138 14.43 -13.18 -24.36
N LEU A 139 15.43 -12.30 -24.29
CA LEU A 139 16.67 -12.54 -23.57
C LEU A 139 16.51 -12.23 -22.08
N ARG A 140 17.26 -12.98 -21.28
CA ARG A 140 17.38 -12.76 -19.84
C ARG A 140 18.80 -12.34 -19.50
N ARG A 141 18.93 -11.51 -18.47
CA ARG A 141 20.21 -10.98 -18.02
C ARG A 141 20.73 -11.80 -16.83
N SER A 142 21.97 -12.27 -16.92
CA SER A 142 22.76 -12.71 -15.78
C SER A 142 23.61 -11.53 -15.26
N GLN A 143 24.53 -11.74 -14.32
CA GLN A 143 25.45 -10.68 -13.91
C GLN A 143 26.50 -10.34 -15.00
N GLN A 144 26.78 -11.26 -15.92
CA GLN A 144 27.91 -11.17 -16.84
C GLN A 144 27.51 -11.19 -18.33
N GLU A 145 26.31 -11.68 -18.66
CA GLU A 145 25.88 -11.88 -20.05
C GLU A 145 24.35 -11.87 -20.20
N TRP A 146 23.90 -11.75 -21.44
CA TRP A 146 22.53 -12.03 -21.86
C TRP A 146 22.43 -13.45 -22.39
N TYR A 147 21.33 -14.14 -22.12
CA TYR A 147 21.12 -15.50 -22.61
C TYR A 147 19.68 -15.75 -23.04
N CYS A 148 19.53 -16.58 -24.07
CA CYS A 148 18.25 -17.02 -24.60
C CYS A 148 17.82 -18.34 -23.93
N TRP A 149 16.82 -18.30 -23.04
CA TRP A 149 16.55 -19.42 -22.13
C TRP A 149 15.76 -20.56 -22.78
N ARG A 150 16.39 -21.74 -22.94
CA ARG A 150 15.78 -22.93 -23.56
C ARG A 150 14.45 -23.38 -22.93
N LYS A 151 14.33 -23.29 -21.60
CA LYS A 151 13.09 -23.71 -20.90
C LYS A 151 11.87 -22.84 -21.21
N LYS A 152 12.08 -21.63 -21.74
CA LYS A 152 11.03 -20.69 -22.17
C LYS A 152 10.88 -20.66 -23.70
N GLY A 153 11.39 -21.68 -24.41
CA GLY A 153 11.32 -21.76 -25.88
C GLY A 153 12.50 -21.13 -26.62
N GLY A 154 13.56 -20.70 -25.93
CA GLY A 154 14.74 -20.09 -26.54
C GLY A 154 15.72 -21.09 -27.18
N CYS A 155 16.66 -20.60 -27.99
CA CYS A 155 17.68 -21.41 -28.66
C CYS A 155 18.90 -21.78 -27.79
N GLY A 156 19.16 -21.04 -26.72
CA GLY A 156 20.33 -21.22 -25.85
C GLY A 156 21.55 -20.37 -26.22
N ALA A 157 21.43 -19.44 -27.17
CA ALA A 157 22.50 -18.48 -27.46
C ALA A 157 22.80 -17.57 -26.26
N THR A 158 24.05 -17.13 -26.15
CA THR A 158 24.52 -16.15 -25.17
C THR A 158 25.20 -14.98 -25.87
N TYR A 159 25.13 -13.81 -25.25
CA TYR A 159 25.66 -12.55 -25.79
C TYR A 159 26.29 -11.74 -24.66
N GLY A 160 27.43 -11.10 -24.90
CA GLY A 160 28.04 -10.17 -23.96
C GLY A 160 27.15 -8.97 -23.65
N LEU A 161 27.32 -8.36 -22.47
CA LEU A 161 26.49 -7.21 -22.03
C LEU A 161 26.52 -6.03 -23.00
N GLN A 162 27.65 -5.80 -23.67
CA GLN A 162 27.84 -4.70 -24.63
C GLN A 162 27.27 -5.03 -26.02
N GLU A 163 27.01 -6.30 -26.32
CA GLU A 163 26.49 -6.73 -27.62
C GLU A 163 24.99 -6.47 -27.74
N ILE A 164 24.28 -6.34 -26.62
CA ILE A 164 22.84 -6.09 -26.59
C ILE A 164 22.61 -4.69 -26.04
N THR A 165 22.34 -3.75 -26.95
CA THR A 165 21.97 -2.37 -26.63
C THR A 165 20.46 -2.13 -26.70
N ALA A 166 19.70 -3.10 -27.21
CA ALA A 166 18.25 -3.05 -27.31
C ALA A 166 17.57 -3.40 -25.97
N GLY A 167 16.33 -2.93 -25.80
CA GLY A 167 15.58 -3.04 -24.56
C GLY A 167 15.81 -1.87 -23.61
N GLY A 168 15.09 -1.88 -22.49
CA GLY A 168 15.13 -0.82 -21.49
C GLY A 168 13.75 -0.36 -21.07
N ARG A 169 13.68 0.88 -20.58
CA ARG A 169 12.44 1.45 -20.06
C ARG A 169 11.64 2.04 -21.21
N VAL A 170 10.57 1.35 -21.61
CA VAL A 170 9.64 1.82 -22.64
C VAL A 170 8.32 2.24 -21.99
N GLU A 171 7.64 3.19 -22.63
CA GLU A 171 6.31 3.59 -22.19
C GLU A 171 5.35 2.40 -22.38
N ASN A 172 4.41 2.26 -21.44
CA ASN A 172 3.39 1.23 -21.49
C ASN A 172 2.54 1.43 -22.76
N ASP A 173 2.40 0.36 -23.53
CA ASP A 173 1.74 0.34 -24.83
C ASP A 173 0.21 0.42 -24.72
N ASP A 174 -0.35 0.05 -23.57
CA ASP A 174 -1.77 0.14 -23.30
C ASP A 174 -2.06 0.88 -21.97
N PRO A 175 -2.06 2.23 -21.98
CA PRO A 175 -2.43 3.01 -20.80
C PRO A 175 -3.90 2.83 -20.40
N TYR A 176 -4.77 2.30 -21.26
CA TYR A 176 -6.20 2.11 -20.98
C TYR A 176 -6.46 0.94 -20.03
N THR A 177 -5.59 -0.08 -20.04
CA THR A 177 -5.61 -1.14 -19.03
C THR A 177 -5.33 -0.63 -17.61
N LEU A 178 -4.79 0.59 -17.45
CA LEU A 178 -4.50 1.18 -16.14
C LEU A 178 -5.76 1.76 -15.47
N VAL A 179 -6.88 1.84 -16.19
CA VAL A 179 -8.15 2.35 -15.65
C VAL A 179 -8.89 1.29 -14.82
N ASN A 180 -8.68 -0.02 -15.08
CA ASN A 180 -9.41 -1.12 -14.44
C ASN A 180 -8.53 -2.34 -14.12
#